data_AF-A0A7L4QXY5-F1
#
_entry.id   AF-A0A7L4QXY5-F1
#
_cell.length_a   1.000
_cell.length_b   1.000
_cell.length_c   1.000
_cell.angle_alpha   90.00
_cell.angle_beta   90.00
_cell.angle_gamma   90.00
#
_symmetry.space_group_name_H-M   'P 1'
#
loop_
_entity.id
_entity.type
_entity.pdbx_description
1 polymer ?
#
loop_
_entity_poly.entity_id
_entity_poly.type
_entity_poly.pdbx_seq_one_letter_code
_entity_poly.pdbx_strand_id
1 'polypeptide(L)'
;MSNDRVIPWQPTVIAGPKQALMVTPETAELMIRKSKRPLFVLGPLVKEEPLLSLAVGIAEKWDLPVVTTGNAYKAFNEKGLDSTAYGAVEIVNLLKDPEWKGVNGEGQHDLVIFLGCIYYLASQGLSSLKHFAPHLKTLTICKFFHSNADASFPNMKDEEWLKYLAKMAGQ
;
A
#
# COMPACT_ATOMS: atom_id res chain seq x y z
N MET A 1 10.08 10.98 -24.25
CA MET A 1 8.71 10.60 -23.84
C MET A 1 8.76 9.67 -22.63
N SER A 2 9.24 10.12 -21.47
CA SER A 2 9.61 9.18 -20.39
C SER A 2 9.43 9.65 -18.94
N ASN A 3 8.93 10.86 -18.67
CA ASN A 3 8.73 11.33 -17.29
C ASN A 3 7.33 11.08 -16.73
N ASP A 4 6.32 10.83 -17.56
CA ASP A 4 4.91 10.75 -17.12
C ASP A 4 4.63 9.56 -16.18
N ARG A 5 5.53 8.57 -16.14
CA ARG A 5 5.42 7.39 -15.27
C ARG A 5 5.66 7.68 -13.79
N VAL A 6 6.37 8.75 -13.46
CA VAL A 6 6.74 9.12 -12.07
C VAL A 6 6.26 10.51 -11.67
N ILE A 7 5.43 11.16 -12.51
CA ILE A 7 4.73 12.38 -12.12
C ILE A 7 3.62 11.99 -11.12
N PRO A 8 3.45 12.71 -10.01
CA PRO A 8 2.32 12.48 -9.12
C PRO A 8 1.01 12.56 -9.91
N TRP A 9 0.13 11.56 -9.79
CA TRP A 9 -1.09 11.51 -10.59
C TRP A 9 -2.00 12.73 -10.38
N GLN A 10 -2.08 13.23 -9.15
CA GLN A 10 -2.72 14.50 -8.86
C GLN A 10 -1.70 15.65 -8.98
N PRO A 11 -1.88 16.59 -9.92
CA PRO A 11 -0.88 17.64 -10.20
C PRO A 11 -0.55 18.56 -9.03
N THR A 12 -1.47 18.69 -8.06
CA THR A 12 -1.28 19.55 -6.89
C THR A 12 -0.39 18.92 -5.80
N VAL A 13 0.07 17.68 -5.99
CA VAL A 13 0.94 17.01 -5.02
C VAL A 13 2.39 17.44 -5.23
N ILE A 14 2.91 18.20 -4.28
CA ILE A 14 4.31 18.62 -4.22
C ILE A 14 5.00 17.84 -3.10
N ALA A 15 5.78 16.82 -3.46
CA ALA A 15 6.46 15.94 -2.50
C ALA A 15 7.79 16.51 -1.96
N GLY A 16 8.24 17.65 -2.47
CA GLY A 16 9.57 18.18 -2.15
C GLY A 16 10.71 17.31 -2.72
N PRO A 17 11.94 17.43 -2.18
CA PRO A 17 13.13 16.80 -2.76
C PRO A 17 13.20 15.28 -2.58
N LYS A 18 12.59 14.74 -1.50
CA LYS A 18 12.50 13.28 -1.30
C LYS A 18 11.26 12.77 -2.03
N GLN A 19 11.45 12.05 -3.13
CA GLN A 19 10.36 11.40 -3.88
C GLN A 19 10.49 9.87 -3.80
N ALA A 20 9.37 9.18 -4.00
CA ALA A 20 9.35 7.72 -4.06
C ALA A 20 10.29 7.17 -5.14
N LEU A 21 10.91 6.02 -4.87
CA LEU A 21 11.58 5.23 -5.89
C LEU A 21 10.53 4.49 -6.73
N MET A 22 10.63 4.58 -8.06
CA MET A 22 9.84 3.73 -8.95
C MET A 22 10.32 2.28 -8.84
N VAL A 23 9.41 1.35 -8.56
CA VAL A 23 9.75 -0.08 -8.35
C VAL A 23 8.95 -1.00 -9.28
N THR A 24 9.54 -2.16 -9.57
CA THR A 24 8.90 -3.28 -10.28
C THR A 24 8.30 -4.28 -9.27
N PRO A 25 7.49 -5.27 -9.71
CA PRO A 25 7.00 -6.33 -8.85
C PRO A 25 8.14 -7.06 -8.12
N GLU A 26 9.23 -7.37 -8.81
CA GLU A 26 10.37 -8.11 -8.25
C GLU A 26 11.05 -7.31 -7.12
N THR A 27 11.12 -5.98 -7.26
CA THR A 27 11.64 -5.10 -6.21
C THR A 27 10.67 -4.98 -5.04
N ALA A 28 9.37 -4.88 -5.31
CA ALA A 28 8.33 -4.87 -4.28
C ALA A 28 8.32 -6.18 -3.47
N GLU A 29 8.40 -7.33 -4.13
CA GLU A 29 8.53 -8.64 -3.49
C GLU A 29 9.80 -8.72 -2.63
N LEU A 30 10.93 -8.17 -3.09
CA LEU A 30 12.15 -8.12 -2.30
C LEU A 30 11.99 -7.26 -1.03
N MET A 31 11.25 -6.14 -1.11
CA MET A 31 10.94 -5.32 0.05
C MET A 31 10.10 -6.09 1.07
N ILE A 32 9.08 -6.83 0.61
CA ILE A 32 8.24 -7.69 1.46
C ILE A 32 9.10 -8.76 2.14
N ARG A 33 9.94 -9.48 1.38
CA ARG A 33 10.82 -10.54 1.92
C ARG A 33 11.83 -10.05 2.95
N LYS A 34 12.29 -8.80 2.83
CA LYS A 34 13.27 -8.21 3.74
C LYS A 34 12.64 -7.57 4.98
N SER A 35 11.36 -7.25 4.93
CA SER A 35 10.62 -6.70 6.06
C SER A 35 10.40 -7.77 7.12
N LYS A 36 10.56 -7.39 8.38
CA LYS A 36 10.32 -8.26 9.53
C LYS A 36 8.84 -8.33 9.87
N ARG A 37 8.12 -7.23 9.69
CA ARG A 37 6.73 -7.06 10.11
C ARG A 37 5.97 -6.23 9.07
N PRO A 38 5.76 -6.74 7.85
CA PRO A 38 5.02 -6.01 6.83
C PRO A 38 3.54 -5.90 7.21
N LEU A 39 2.88 -4.83 6.81
CA LEU A 39 1.44 -4.63 6.94
C LEU A 39 0.83 -4.33 5.58
N PHE A 40 -0.28 -4.98 5.23
CA PHE A 40 -0.99 -4.70 3.99
C PHE A 40 -2.26 -3.89 4.23
N VAL A 41 -2.26 -2.64 3.79
CA VAL A 41 -3.38 -1.70 3.92
C VAL A 41 -4.16 -1.63 2.61
N LEU A 42 -5.40 -2.09 2.66
CA LEU A 42 -6.34 -2.17 1.54
C LEU A 42 -7.39 -1.07 1.64
N GLY A 43 -7.45 -0.26 0.59
CA GLY A 43 -8.41 0.83 0.47
C GLY A 43 -9.74 0.42 -0.19
N PRO A 44 -10.71 1.35 -0.25
CA PRO A 44 -12.05 1.08 -0.77
C PRO A 44 -12.09 0.76 -2.27
N LEU A 45 -11.03 1.06 -3.03
CA LEU A 45 -10.98 0.80 -4.48
C LEU A 45 -10.62 -0.65 -4.82
N VAL A 46 -10.28 -1.50 -3.84
CA VAL A 46 -9.92 -2.91 -4.05
C VAL A 46 -11.11 -3.86 -3.95
N LYS A 47 -12.30 -3.35 -3.61
CA LYS A 47 -13.49 -4.17 -3.28
C LYS A 47 -14.11 -4.91 -4.48
N GLU A 48 -13.68 -4.62 -5.71
CA GLU A 48 -14.24 -5.18 -6.94
C GLU A 48 -13.24 -6.07 -7.66
N GLU A 49 -13.73 -7.07 -8.40
CA GLU A 49 -12.88 -7.92 -9.22
C GLU A 49 -12.31 -7.13 -10.42
N PRO A 50 -11.08 -7.45 -10.88
CA PRO A 50 -10.22 -8.55 -10.41
C PRO A 50 -9.34 -8.19 -9.20
N LEU A 51 -9.40 -6.95 -8.71
CA LEU A 51 -8.50 -6.45 -7.67
C LEU A 51 -8.70 -7.15 -6.32
N LEU A 52 -9.95 -7.48 -5.99
CA LEU A 52 -10.30 -8.22 -4.78
C LEU A 52 -9.54 -9.55 -4.71
N SER A 53 -9.67 -10.40 -5.74
CA SER A 53 -8.99 -11.70 -5.78
C SER A 53 -7.46 -11.58 -5.82
N LEU A 54 -6.93 -10.57 -6.54
CA LEU A 54 -5.49 -10.33 -6.59
C LEU A 54 -4.94 -9.88 -5.22
N ALA A 55 -5.67 -9.03 -4.50
CA ALA A 55 -5.26 -8.58 -3.17
C ALA A 55 -5.31 -9.72 -2.15
N VAL A 56 -6.33 -10.59 -2.20
CA VAL A 56 -6.37 -11.81 -1.39
C VAL A 56 -5.17 -12.70 -1.71
N GLY A 57 -4.90 -12.97 -3.00
CA GLY A 57 -3.76 -13.81 -3.40
C GLY A 57 -2.40 -13.24 -2.98
N ILE A 58 -2.22 -11.91 -2.99
CA ILE A 58 -1.02 -11.26 -2.44
C ILE A 58 -0.96 -11.46 -0.91
N ALA A 59 -2.05 -11.22 -0.19
CA ALA A 59 -2.07 -11.37 1.26
C ALA A 59 -1.72 -12.81 1.68
N GLU A 60 -2.30 -13.81 1.03
CA GLU A 60 -2.08 -15.24 1.31
C GLU A 60 -0.68 -15.71 0.93
N LYS A 61 -0.18 -15.37 -0.29
CA LYS A 61 1.15 -15.79 -0.75
C LYS A 61 2.27 -15.31 0.17
N TRP A 62 2.09 -14.12 0.76
CA TRP A 62 3.10 -13.45 1.56
C TRP A 62 2.81 -13.46 3.07
N ASP A 63 1.74 -14.15 3.49
CA ASP A 63 1.30 -14.24 4.90
C ASP A 63 1.21 -12.86 5.58
N LEU A 64 0.55 -11.91 4.90
CA LEU A 64 0.51 -10.52 5.34
C LEU A 64 -0.67 -10.28 6.29
N PRO A 65 -0.45 -9.64 7.47
CA PRO A 65 -1.56 -9.07 8.21
C PRO A 65 -2.23 -7.97 7.38
N VAL A 66 -3.56 -7.97 7.37
CA VAL A 66 -4.35 -7.09 6.50
C VAL A 66 -5.17 -6.10 7.31
N VAL A 67 -5.07 -4.83 6.93
CA VAL A 67 -5.98 -3.77 7.38
C VAL A 67 -6.82 -3.33 6.20
N THR A 68 -8.14 -3.37 6.36
CA THR A 68 -9.07 -2.78 5.39
C THR A 68 -9.55 -1.42 5.88
N THR A 69 -9.71 -0.49 4.95
CA THR A 69 -10.18 0.87 5.25
C THR A 69 -11.46 1.21 4.49
N GLY A 70 -12.25 2.12 5.05
CA GLY A 70 -13.52 2.53 4.46
C GLY A 70 -14.50 1.36 4.36
N ASN A 71 -15.11 1.17 3.20
CA ASN A 71 -16.09 0.10 2.96
C ASN A 71 -15.48 -1.19 2.37
N ALA A 72 -14.14 -1.32 2.32
CA ALA A 72 -13.47 -2.52 1.80
C ALA A 72 -13.71 -3.77 2.67
N TYR A 73 -13.84 -3.60 3.99
CA TYR A 73 -13.94 -4.69 4.97
C TYR A 73 -14.98 -5.76 4.58
N LYS A 74 -16.17 -5.34 4.16
CA LYS A 74 -17.26 -6.26 3.80
C LYS A 74 -16.86 -7.22 2.68
N ALA A 75 -16.25 -6.71 1.61
CA ALA A 75 -15.89 -7.51 0.44
C ALA A 75 -14.78 -8.54 0.75
N PHE A 76 -13.82 -8.18 1.59
CA PHE A 76 -12.74 -9.08 2.01
C PHE A 76 -13.21 -10.15 2.99
N ASN A 77 -14.08 -9.79 3.93
CA ASN A 77 -14.67 -10.75 4.86
C ASN A 77 -15.55 -11.78 4.13
N GLU A 78 -16.36 -11.35 3.15
CA GLU A 78 -17.13 -12.26 2.29
C GLU A 78 -16.26 -13.22 1.46
N LYS A 79 -14.99 -12.87 1.21
CA LYS A 79 -13.99 -13.72 0.57
C LYS A 79 -13.19 -14.60 1.55
N GLY A 80 -13.45 -14.50 2.85
CA GLY A 80 -12.77 -15.29 3.88
C GLY A 80 -11.38 -14.78 4.27
N LEU A 81 -10.98 -13.57 3.82
CA LEU A 81 -9.73 -12.95 4.26
C LEU A 81 -9.95 -12.27 5.62
N ASP A 82 -9.24 -12.74 6.64
CA ASP A 82 -9.23 -12.08 7.94
C ASP A 82 -8.51 -10.72 7.84
N SER A 83 -9.23 -9.65 8.16
CA SER A 83 -8.68 -8.29 8.12
C SER A 83 -9.22 -7.46 9.26
N THR A 84 -8.38 -6.57 9.79
CA THR A 84 -8.83 -5.61 10.80
C THR A 84 -9.31 -4.34 10.12
N ALA A 85 -10.51 -3.87 10.48
CA ALA A 85 -11.06 -2.62 9.95
C ALA A 85 -10.51 -1.41 10.72
N TYR A 86 -9.93 -0.45 10.00
CA TYR A 86 -9.54 0.85 10.55
C TYR A 86 -9.96 1.99 9.61
N GLY A 87 -10.16 3.18 10.17
CA GLY A 87 -10.20 4.39 9.35
C GLY A 87 -8.84 4.64 8.68
N ALA A 88 -8.82 5.15 7.44
CA ALA A 88 -7.55 5.45 6.76
C ALA A 88 -6.69 6.48 7.52
N VAL A 89 -7.34 7.46 8.17
CA VAL A 89 -6.66 8.45 9.03
C VAL A 89 -6.19 7.82 10.34
N GLU A 90 -6.99 6.91 10.89
CA GLU A 90 -6.70 6.21 12.15
C GLU A 90 -5.47 5.31 12.01
N ILE A 91 -5.43 4.44 10.98
CA ILE A 91 -4.27 3.57 10.76
C ILE A 91 -2.99 4.36 10.50
N VAL A 92 -3.06 5.50 9.79
CA VAL A 92 -1.91 6.38 9.60
C VAL A 92 -1.41 6.96 10.94
N ASN A 93 -2.33 7.35 11.83
CA ASN A 93 -1.94 7.86 13.15
C ASN A 93 -1.31 6.77 14.03
N LEU A 94 -1.86 5.55 14.01
CA LEU A 94 -1.30 4.40 14.73
C LEU A 94 0.11 4.02 14.21
N LEU A 95 0.30 4.06 12.89
CA LEU A 95 1.60 3.79 12.26
C LEU A 95 2.67 4.85 12.56
N LYS A 96 2.26 6.10 12.84
CA LYS A 96 3.17 7.17 13.28
C LYS A 96 3.68 6.98 14.69
N ASP A 97 2.90 6.34 15.57
CA ASP A 97 3.28 6.14 16.96
C ASP A 97 4.28 4.97 17.08
N PRO A 98 5.57 5.21 17.38
CA PRO A 98 6.56 4.14 17.49
C PRO A 98 6.23 3.12 18.61
N GLU A 99 5.40 3.49 19.59
CA GLU A 99 5.03 2.62 20.71
C GLU A 99 3.80 1.74 20.44
N TRP A 100 3.08 1.99 19.33
CA TRP A 100 1.93 1.17 18.95
C TRP A 100 2.35 -0.29 18.74
N LYS A 101 1.59 -1.21 19.32
CA LYS A 101 1.88 -2.65 19.30
C LYS A 101 1.50 -3.35 18.00
N GLY A 102 1.14 -2.60 16.96
CA GLY A 102 0.71 -3.15 15.68
C GLY A 102 -0.66 -3.82 15.75
N VAL A 103 -1.15 -4.26 14.60
CA VAL A 103 -2.50 -4.83 14.46
C VAL A 103 -2.69 -6.09 15.31
N ASN A 104 -1.64 -6.91 15.44
CA ASN A 104 -1.66 -8.17 16.17
C ASN A 104 -1.04 -8.09 17.58
N GLY A 105 -0.67 -6.89 18.06
CA GLY A 105 -0.06 -6.72 19.38
C GLY A 105 1.41 -7.13 19.50
N GLU A 106 2.06 -7.52 18.40
CA GLU A 106 3.43 -8.05 18.37
C GLU A 106 4.51 -6.96 18.08
N GLY A 107 4.13 -5.69 18.11
CA GLY A 107 5.00 -4.54 17.85
C GLY A 107 4.75 -3.85 16.51
N GLN A 108 5.39 -2.70 16.34
CA GLN A 108 5.23 -1.82 15.20
C GLN A 108 5.70 -2.48 13.87
N HIS A 109 5.19 -1.97 12.75
CA HIS A 109 5.51 -2.43 11.41
C HIS A 109 6.71 -1.69 10.82
N ASP A 110 7.58 -2.40 10.08
CA ASP A 110 8.75 -1.82 9.41
C ASP A 110 8.53 -1.58 7.90
N LEU A 111 7.48 -2.18 7.33
CA LEU A 111 7.00 -1.92 5.98
C LEU A 111 5.48 -1.84 5.96
N VAL A 112 4.92 -0.83 5.31
CA VAL A 112 3.48 -0.69 5.08
C VAL A 112 3.21 -0.61 3.58
N ILE A 113 2.39 -1.53 3.09
CA ILE A 113 2.05 -1.69 1.68
C ILE A 113 0.64 -1.15 1.49
N PHE A 114 0.46 -0.19 0.59
CA PHE A 114 -0.85 0.39 0.29
C PHE A 114 -1.33 -0.03 -1.10
N LEU A 115 -2.60 -0.46 -1.17
CA LEU A 115 -3.31 -0.76 -2.42
C LEU A 115 -4.74 -0.19 -2.38
N GLY A 116 -5.15 0.48 -3.46
CA GLY A 116 -6.52 0.94 -3.69
C GLY A 116 -7.08 1.93 -2.66
N CYS A 117 -6.22 2.68 -1.98
CA CYS A 117 -6.63 3.85 -1.20
C CYS A 117 -7.01 5.01 -2.14
N ILE A 118 -7.95 5.86 -1.71
CA ILE A 118 -8.30 7.09 -2.45
C ILE A 118 -7.04 7.96 -2.57
N TYR A 119 -6.67 8.36 -3.78
CA TYR A 119 -5.33 8.88 -4.06
C TYR A 119 -4.94 10.07 -3.16
N TYR A 120 -5.79 11.08 -3.03
CA TYR A 120 -5.47 12.26 -2.22
C TYR A 120 -5.29 11.88 -0.74
N LEU A 121 -6.14 10.98 -0.22
CA LEU A 121 -6.11 10.55 1.17
C LEU A 121 -4.84 9.75 1.46
N ALA A 122 -4.50 8.82 0.56
CA ALA A 122 -3.24 8.09 0.61
C ALA A 122 -2.04 9.04 0.52
N SER A 123 -2.07 10.04 -0.39
CA SER A 123 -0.97 10.99 -0.55
C SER A 123 -0.70 11.81 0.71
N GLN A 124 -1.75 12.25 1.43
CA GLN A 124 -1.62 12.95 2.72
C GLN A 124 -1.15 12.01 3.84
N GLY A 125 -1.66 10.78 3.88
CA GLY A 125 -1.22 9.75 4.82
C GLY A 125 0.27 9.42 4.65
N LEU A 126 0.69 9.18 3.41
CA LEU A 126 2.09 8.92 3.05
C LEU A 126 2.99 10.12 3.37
N SER A 127 2.53 11.35 3.13
CA SER A 127 3.27 12.56 3.55
C SER A 127 3.51 12.56 5.06
N SER A 128 2.47 12.23 5.83
CA SER A 128 2.57 12.16 7.29
C SER A 128 3.57 11.09 7.74
N LEU A 129 3.52 9.88 7.16
CA LEU A 129 4.44 8.79 7.49
C LEU A 129 5.88 9.12 7.08
N LYS A 130 6.07 9.67 5.89
CA LYS A 130 7.37 10.07 5.35
C LYS A 130 8.14 11.03 6.29
N HIS A 131 7.43 11.91 6.97
CA HIS A 131 8.03 12.94 7.83
C HIS A 131 8.05 12.58 9.31
N PHE A 132 7.10 11.77 9.79
CA PHE A 132 6.89 11.52 11.22
C PHE A 132 6.98 10.05 11.64
N ALA A 133 7.25 9.12 10.73
CA ALA A 133 7.40 7.70 11.02
C ALA A 133 8.74 7.14 10.46
N PRO A 134 9.90 7.60 10.97
CA PRO A 134 11.21 7.19 10.44
C PRO A 134 11.53 5.69 10.65
N HIS A 135 10.81 5.03 11.54
CA HIS A 135 10.95 3.61 11.87
C HIS A 135 10.36 2.66 10.83
N LEU A 136 9.56 3.15 9.89
CA LEU A 136 8.92 2.32 8.86
C LEU A 136 9.19 2.82 7.44
N LYS A 137 8.97 1.94 6.48
CA LYS A 137 8.96 2.24 5.04
C LYS A 137 7.57 2.09 4.47
N THR A 138 7.31 2.86 3.41
CA THR A 138 6.03 2.81 2.69
C THR A 138 6.24 2.36 1.25
N LEU A 139 5.42 1.40 0.83
CA LEU A 139 5.34 0.89 -0.53
C LEU A 139 3.91 1.07 -1.04
N THR A 140 3.73 1.67 -2.22
CA THR A 140 2.41 1.68 -2.87
C THR A 140 2.44 0.81 -4.13
N ILE A 141 1.51 -0.12 -4.23
CA ILE A 141 1.35 -0.98 -5.41
C ILE A 141 0.07 -0.60 -6.21
N CYS A 142 -0.35 0.66 -6.10
CA CYS A 142 -1.45 1.25 -6.87
C CYS A 142 -1.06 1.50 -8.34
N LYS A 143 -2.06 1.69 -9.20
CA LYS A 143 -1.87 2.08 -10.61
C LYS A 143 -1.19 3.45 -10.79
N PHE A 144 -1.35 4.32 -9.81
CA PHE A 144 -0.88 5.70 -9.86
C PHE A 144 0.34 5.87 -8.96
N PHE A 145 1.33 6.59 -9.45
CA PHE A 145 2.57 6.85 -8.75
C PHE A 145 2.34 7.80 -7.57
N HIS A 146 2.74 7.36 -6.37
CA HIS A 146 2.63 8.12 -5.13
C HIS A 146 3.99 8.65 -4.70
N SER A 147 4.28 9.90 -5.07
CA SER A 147 5.56 10.55 -4.78
C SER A 147 5.93 10.71 -3.31
N ASN A 148 4.95 10.64 -2.39
CA ASN A 148 5.17 10.71 -0.95
C ASN A 148 5.52 9.36 -0.30
N ALA A 149 5.46 8.24 -1.02
CA ALA A 149 5.93 6.96 -0.51
C ALA A 149 7.47 6.88 -0.48
N ASP A 150 8.04 5.84 0.12
CA ASP A 150 9.46 5.51 -0.08
C ASP A 150 9.65 4.77 -1.41
N ALA A 151 8.70 3.90 -1.80
CA ALA A 151 8.67 3.20 -3.06
C ALA A 151 7.25 3.13 -3.65
N SER A 152 7.13 3.19 -4.97
CA SER A 152 5.84 3.23 -5.65
C SER A 152 5.91 2.55 -7.02
N PHE A 153 4.84 1.84 -7.40
CA PHE A 153 4.62 1.48 -8.80
C PHE A 153 4.43 2.74 -9.66
N PRO A 154 4.87 2.73 -10.92
CA PRO A 154 4.69 3.87 -11.81
C PRO A 154 3.22 4.09 -12.18
N ASN A 155 2.91 5.25 -12.76
CA ASN A 155 1.66 5.43 -13.50
C ASN A 155 1.59 4.42 -14.64
N MET A 156 0.52 3.64 -14.68
CA MET A 156 0.32 2.55 -15.64
C MET A 156 -1.13 2.49 -16.15
N LYS A 157 -1.32 1.77 -17.25
CA LYS A 157 -2.66 1.33 -17.69
C LYS A 157 -3.11 0.13 -16.85
N ASP A 158 -4.42 -0.12 -16.80
CA ASP A 158 -4.99 -1.20 -16.00
C ASP A 158 -4.40 -2.56 -16.38
N GLU A 159 -4.24 -2.86 -17.67
CA GLU A 159 -3.68 -4.11 -18.16
C GLU A 159 -2.25 -4.39 -17.64
N GLU A 160 -1.38 -3.37 -17.60
CA GLU A 160 -0.01 -3.52 -17.09
C GLU A 160 -0.02 -3.65 -15.57
N TRP A 161 -0.82 -2.83 -14.90
CA TRP A 161 -0.94 -2.86 -13.44
C TRP A 161 -1.49 -4.18 -12.92
N LEU A 162 -2.52 -4.74 -13.57
CA LEU A 162 -3.08 -6.05 -13.22
C LEU A 162 -2.05 -7.17 -13.42
N LYS A 163 -1.21 -7.11 -14.47
CA LYS A 163 -0.08 -8.05 -14.64
C LYS A 163 0.95 -7.91 -13.51
N TYR A 164 1.20 -6.70 -13.02
CA TYR A 164 2.12 -6.49 -11.89
C TYR A 164 1.56 -7.12 -10.61
N LEU A 165 0.27 -6.91 -10.33
CA LEU A 165 -0.39 -7.51 -9.17
C LEU A 165 -0.50 -9.04 -9.29
N ALA A 166 -0.81 -9.57 -10.47
CA ALA A 166 -0.86 -11.02 -10.72
C ALA A 166 0.48 -11.70 -10.44
N LYS A 167 1.60 -11.13 -10.93
CA LYS A 167 2.95 -11.59 -10.59
C LYS A 167 3.17 -11.62 -9.08
N MET A 168 2.81 -10.53 -8.38
CA MET A 168 2.93 -10.47 -6.93
C MET A 168 2.05 -11.50 -6.21
N ALA A 169 0.88 -11.84 -6.75
CA ALA A 169 0.00 -12.90 -6.25
C ALA A 169 0.47 -14.32 -6.62
N GLY A 170 1.43 -14.47 -7.54
CA GLY A 170 1.89 -15.77 -8.03
C GLY A 170 1.00 -16.39 -9.11
N GLN A 171 0.23 -15.56 -9.83
CA GLN A 171 -0.64 -15.93 -10.95
C GLN A 171 0.00 -15.61 -12.31
#